data_AF-A0A174BI90-F1
#
_entry.id   AF-A0A174BI90-F1
#
_cell.length_a   1.000
_cell.length_b   1.000
_cell.length_c   1.000
_cell.angle_alpha   90.00
_cell.angle_beta   90.00
_cell.angle_gamma   90.00
#
_symmetry.space_group_name_H-M   'P 1'
#
loop_
_entity.id
_entity.type
_entity.pdbx_description
1 polymer ?
#
loop_
_entity_poly.entity_id
_entity_poly.type
_entity_poly.pdbx_seq_one_letter_code
_entity_poly.pdbx_strand_id
1 'polypeptide(L)'
;MWVEGDVDAALPVLRGPMELDGYALRPARVTPAGEGVLSVVIHEGRNRQVRRMCAAAGLRVRRLQRVREGELCLGALPVGAWRHLTGEELCLLRK
;
A
#
# COMPACT_ATOMS: atom_id res chain seq x y z
N MET A 1 -0.29 -6.53 0.97
CA MET A 1 -0.77 -6.89 -0.38
C MET A 1 -0.20 -8.25 -0.74
N TRP A 2 -0.96 -9.05 -1.48
CA TRP A 2 -0.55 -10.39 -1.93
C TRP A 2 -0.23 -10.33 -3.42
N VAL A 3 0.94 -10.85 -3.77
CA VAL A 3 1.52 -10.75 -5.10
C VAL A 3 2.00 -12.12 -5.58
N GLU A 4 2.08 -12.26 -6.89
CA GLU A 4 2.79 -13.34 -7.57
C GLU A 4 3.92 -12.76 -8.41
N GLY A 5 5.01 -13.52 -8.51
CA GLY A 5 6.24 -13.13 -9.20
C GLY A 5 7.44 -13.14 -8.26
N ASP A 6 8.60 -12.74 -8.78
CA ASP A 6 9.85 -12.67 -8.03
C ASP A 6 9.87 -11.40 -7.16
N VAL A 7 9.65 -11.59 -5.86
CA VAL A 7 9.63 -10.48 -4.89
C VAL A 7 11.02 -9.90 -4.69
N ASP A 8 12.06 -10.72 -4.71
CA ASP A 8 13.43 -10.28 -4.46
C ASP A 8 13.94 -9.40 -5.60
N ALA A 9 13.61 -9.75 -6.84
CA ALA A 9 13.88 -8.92 -8.01
C ALA A 9 13.06 -7.61 -8.02
N ALA A 10 11.81 -7.64 -7.53
CA ALA A 10 10.92 -6.49 -7.55
C ALA A 10 11.22 -5.46 -6.46
N LEU A 11 11.75 -5.87 -5.30
CA LEU A 11 11.96 -5.00 -4.15
C LEU A 11 12.84 -3.77 -4.42
N PRO A 12 14.01 -3.88 -5.10
CA PRO A 12 14.83 -2.73 -5.43
C PRO A 12 14.10 -1.73 -6.34
N VAL A 13 13.32 -2.23 -7.30
CA VAL A 13 12.54 -1.39 -8.23
C VAL A 13 11.46 -0.62 -7.48
N LEU A 14 10.70 -1.30 -6.63
CA LEU A 14 9.59 -0.70 -5.86
C LEU A 14 10.05 0.31 -4.80
N ARG A 15 11.28 0.16 -4.29
CA ARG A 15 11.91 1.08 -3.32
C ARG A 15 12.65 2.23 -3.99
N GLY A 16 12.94 2.13 -5.28
CA GLY A 16 13.61 3.15 -6.06
C GLY A 16 12.65 4.25 -6.54
N PRO A 17 13.19 5.28 -7.22
CA PRO A 17 12.39 6.25 -7.95
C PRO A 17 11.54 5.54 -9.01
N MET A 18 10.25 5.87 -9.06
CA MET A 18 9.32 5.32 -10.05
C MET A 18 8.56 6.46 -10.73
N GLU A 19 8.28 6.26 -12.01
CA GLU A 19 7.43 7.16 -12.79
C GLU A 19 6.23 6.37 -13.33
N LEU A 20 5.03 6.96 -13.27
CA LEU A 20 3.83 6.43 -13.90
C LEU A 20 3.18 7.51 -14.76
N ASP A 21 3.03 7.25 -16.06
CA ASP A 21 2.44 8.16 -17.04
C ASP A 21 3.09 9.57 -17.04
N GLY A 22 4.43 9.65 -17.05
CA GLY A 22 5.13 10.94 -17.02
C GLY A 22 5.13 11.64 -15.66
N TYR A 23 4.64 10.98 -14.61
CA TYR A 23 4.61 11.53 -13.26
C TYR A 23 5.53 10.77 -12.31
N ALA A 24 6.54 11.48 -11.79
CA ALA A 24 7.43 10.96 -10.77
C ALA A 24 6.65 10.76 -9.45
N LEU A 25 6.58 9.51 -9.00
CA LEU A 25 5.91 9.13 -7.77
C LEU A 25 6.70 9.57 -6.54
N ARG A 26 5.98 9.83 -5.45
CA ARG A 26 6.61 9.99 -4.14
C ARG A 26 7.23 8.66 -3.70
N PRO A 27 8.36 8.67 -2.97
CA PRO A 27 8.99 7.46 -2.48
C PRO A 27 8.01 6.58 -1.70
N ALA A 28 7.95 5.30 -2.07
CA ALA A 28 7.15 4.31 -1.38
C ALA A 28 8.03 3.47 -0.44
N ARG A 29 7.53 3.19 0.75
CA ARG A 29 8.17 2.25 1.67
C ARG A 29 7.59 0.87 1.43
N VAL A 30 8.42 -0.07 0.98
CA VAL A 30 7.99 -1.45 0.68
C VAL A 30 8.78 -2.43 1.54
N THR A 31 8.10 -3.29 2.29
CA THR A 31 8.71 -4.32 3.13
C THR A 31 8.07 -5.68 2.89
N PRO A 32 8.86 -6.78 2.83
CA PRO A 32 8.33 -8.13 2.89
C PRO A 32 7.55 -8.35 4.19
N ALA A 33 6.45 -9.08 4.09
CA ALA A 33 5.58 -9.41 5.24
C ALA A 33 5.19 -10.90 5.24
N GLY A 34 5.98 -11.74 4.57
CA GLY A 34 5.71 -13.17 4.36
C GLY A 34 5.87 -13.56 2.89
N GLU A 35 5.78 -14.86 2.62
CA GLU A 35 5.87 -15.40 1.26
C GLU A 35 4.75 -14.84 0.37
N GLY A 36 5.12 -14.19 -0.73
CA GLY A 36 4.16 -13.55 -1.64
C GLY A 36 3.40 -12.36 -1.02
N VAL A 37 3.85 -11.82 0.12
CA VAL A 37 3.19 -10.70 0.80
C VAL A 37 4.13 -9.52 0.95
N LEU A 38 3.67 -8.35 0.50
CA LEU A 38 4.36 -7.07 0.64
C LEU A 38 3.52 -6.09 1.45
N SER A 39 4.12 -5.36 2.37
CA SER A 39 3.57 -4.15 2.97
C SER A 39 4.06 -2.95 2.19
N VAL A 40 3.15 -2.04 1.84
CA VAL A 40 3.44 -0.85 1.02
C VAL A 40 2.84 0.36 1.71
N VAL A 41 3.68 1.37 1.95
CA VAL A 41 3.29 2.67 2.50
C VAL A 41 3.57 3.74 1.45
N ILE A 42 2.55 4.51 1.11
CA ILE A 42 2.61 5.63 0.17
C ILE A 42 1.97 6.87 0.80
N HIS A 43 2.42 8.05 0.38
CA HIS A 43 1.94 9.36 0.85
C HIS A 43 1.22 10.14 -0.26
N GLU A 44 0.62 9.40 -1.19
CA GLU A 44 -0.19 9.87 -2.32
C GLU A 44 -1.14 8.75 -2.74
N GLY A 45 -2.12 9.06 -3.61
CA GLY A 45 -3.20 8.14 -3.96
C GLY A 45 -3.61 8.24 -5.42
N ARG A 46 -2.69 8.02 -6.37
CA ARG A 46 -3.03 8.02 -7.80
C ARG A 46 -3.88 6.82 -8.17
N ASN A 47 -4.64 6.93 -9.28
CA ASN A 47 -5.51 5.86 -9.76
C ASN A 47 -4.74 4.53 -9.85
N ARG A 48 -5.16 3.51 -9.10
CA ARG A 48 -4.55 2.17 -9.10
C ARG A 48 -3.02 2.15 -8.88
N GLN A 49 -2.45 3.17 -8.22
CA GLN A 49 -1.00 3.39 -8.11
C GLN A 49 -0.22 2.13 -7.68
N VAL A 50 -0.59 1.53 -6.54
CA VAL A 50 0.10 0.32 -6.02
C VAL A 50 0.09 -0.82 -7.04
N ARG A 51 -1.03 -1.03 -7.75
CA ARG A 51 -1.13 -2.10 -8.75
C ARG A 51 -0.24 -1.82 -9.96
N ARG A 52 -0.14 -0.56 -10.38
CA ARG A 52 0.70 -0.15 -11.51
C ARG A 52 2.18 -0.22 -11.17
N MET A 53 2.56 0.21 -9.96
CA MET A 53 3.91 0.03 -9.45
C MET A 53 4.33 -1.45 -9.45
N CYS A 54 3.47 -2.33 -8.92
CA CYS A 54 3.74 -3.77 -8.92
C CYS A 54 3.91 -4.32 -10.35
N ALA A 55 3.01 -3.97 -11.27
CA ALA A 55 3.09 -4.42 -12.65
C ALA A 55 4.38 -3.94 -13.33
N ALA A 56 4.80 -2.69 -13.10
CA ALA A 56 6.06 -2.16 -13.60
C ALA A 56 7.29 -2.88 -13.01
N ALA A 57 7.19 -3.39 -11.79
CA ALA A 57 8.21 -4.21 -11.14
C ALA A 57 8.08 -5.72 -11.45
N GLY A 58 7.23 -6.13 -12.41
CA GLY A 58 7.06 -7.52 -12.81
C GLY A 58 6.17 -8.38 -11.89
N LEU A 59 5.48 -7.76 -10.93
CA LEU A 59 4.59 -8.45 -9.99
C LEU A 59 3.12 -8.36 -10.39
N ARG A 60 2.38 -9.45 -10.20
CA ARG A 60 0.92 -9.49 -10.33
C ARG A 60 0.24 -9.40 -8.97
N VAL A 61 -0.52 -8.34 -8.72
CA VAL A 61 -1.28 -8.17 -7.47
C VAL A 61 -2.54 -9.03 -7.47
N ARG A 62 -2.59 -10.05 -6.61
CA ARG A 62 -3.77 -10.91 -6.40
C ARG A 62 -4.77 -10.29 -5.46
N ARG A 63 -4.32 -9.75 -4.34
CA ARG A 63 -5.17 -9.10 -3.34
C ARG A 63 -4.52 -7.83 -2.83
N LEU A 64 -5.31 -6.77 -2.75
CA LEU A 64 -4.89 -5.50 -2.17
C LEU A 64 -5.87 -5.13 -1.07
N GLN A 65 -5.35 -4.91 0.13
CA GLN A 65 -6.12 -4.50 1.29
C GLN A 65 -5.40 -3.34 1.95
N ARG A 66 -6.14 -2.25 2.19
CA ARG A 66 -5.66 -1.13 2.98
C ARG A 66 -5.94 -1.44 4.44
N VAL A 67 -4.90 -1.44 5.26
CA VAL A 67 -4.98 -1.82 6.69
C VAL A 67 -4.78 -0.63 7.62
N ARG A 68 -4.33 0.52 7.09
CA ARG A 68 -4.02 1.72 7.84
C ARG A 68 -4.14 2.97 6.97
N GLU A 69 -4.60 4.07 7.56
CA GLU A 69 -4.60 5.43 7.00
C GLU A 69 -3.99 6.38 8.03
N GLY A 70 -2.80 6.91 7.75
CA GLY A 70 -2.04 7.67 8.76
C GLY A 70 -1.78 6.80 10.00
N GLU A 71 -2.27 7.26 11.15
CA GLU A 71 -2.20 6.53 12.43
C GLU A 71 -3.41 5.61 12.66
N LEU A 72 -4.52 5.78 11.90
CA LEU A 72 -5.74 5.00 12.03
C LEU A 72 -5.60 3.60 11.43
N CYS A 73 -5.82 2.56 12.22
CA CYS A 73 -5.73 1.16 11.81
C CYS A 73 -7.12 0.54 11.56
N LEU A 74 -7.22 -0.37 10.60
CA LEU A 74 -8.45 -1.14 10.33
C LEU A 74 -8.86 -2.02 11.53
N GLY A 75 -7.88 -2.55 12.26
CA GLY A 75 -8.12 -3.39 13.44
C GLY A 75 -8.94 -4.64 13.13
N ALA A 76 -9.93 -4.92 13.98
CA ALA A 76 -10.79 -6.10 13.89
C ALA A 76 -12.13 -5.84 13.15
N LEU A 77 -12.25 -4.73 12.41
CA LEU A 77 -13.48 -4.40 11.70
C LEU A 77 -13.80 -5.44 10.62
N PRO A 78 -14.98 -6.09 10.64
CA PRO A 78 -15.35 -7.07 9.63
C PRO A 78 -15.48 -6.46 8.23
N VAL A 79 -15.30 -7.29 7.21
CA VAL A 79 -15.48 -6.87 5.81
C VAL A 79 -16.93 -6.41 5.59
N GLY A 80 -17.10 -5.24 4.97
CA GLY A 80 -18.42 -4.66 4.70
C GLY A 80 -19.04 -3.92 5.89
N ALA A 81 -18.46 -4.03 7.08
CA ALA A 81 -18.90 -3.27 8.24
C ALA A 81 -18.26 -1.87 8.28
N TRP A 82 -18.91 -0.96 9.00
CA TRP A 82 -18.40 0.36 9.34
C TRP A 82 -18.75 0.67 10.79
N ARG A 83 -18.03 1.63 11.37
CA ARG A 83 -18.32 2.18 12.70
C ARG A 83 -17.93 3.65 12.75
N HIS A 84 -18.44 4.36 13.74
CA HIS A 84 -17.93 5.69 14.06
C HIS A 84 -16.50 5.62 14.61
N LEU A 85 -15.71 6.63 14.29
CA LEU A 85 -14.39 6.84 14.89
C LEU A 85 -14.55 7.25 16.35
N THR A 86 -13.61 6.83 17.19
CA THR A 86 -13.54 7.31 18.58
C THR A 86 -13.05 8.76 18.62
N GLY A 87 -13.23 9.44 19.75
CA GLY A 87 -12.68 10.79 19.94
C GLY A 87 -11.16 10.84 19.75
N GLU A 88 -10.45 9.82 20.22
CA GLU A 88 -9.00 9.67 20.04
C GLU A 88 -8.63 9.53 18.55
N GLU A 89 -9.32 8.66 17.81
CA GLU A 89 -9.09 8.46 16.38
C GLU A 89 -9.37 9.72 15.55
N LEU A 90 -10.36 10.52 15.94
CA LEU A 90 -10.62 11.81 15.31
C LEU A 90 -9.46 12.81 15.52
N CYS A 91 -8.85 12.81 16.70
CA CYS A 91 -7.68 13.64 16.97
C CYS A 91 -6.47 13.24 16.10
N LEU A 92 -6.32 11.95 15.78
CA LEU A 92 -5.24 11.47 14.89
C LEU A 92 -5.37 11.99 13.44
N LEU A 93 -6.60 12.26 12.99
CA LEU A 93 -6.87 12.69 11.60
C LEU A 93 -6.89 14.21 11.42
N ARG A 94 -6.93 14.99 12.50
CA ARG A 94 -7.08 16.46 12.47
C ARG A 94 -5.75 17.23 12.46
N LYS A 95 -4.63 16.55 12.24
CA LYS A 95 -3.31 17.17 12.06
C LYS A 95 -3.10 17.61 10.61
#